data_AF-A0A953ACG2-F1
#
_entry.id   AF-A0A953ACG2-F1
#
_cell.length_a   1.000
_cell.length_b   1.000
_cell.length_c   1.000
_cell.angle_alpha   90.00
_cell.angle_beta   90.00
_cell.angle_gamma   90.00
#
_symmetry.space_group_name_H-M   'P 1'
#
loop_
_entity.id
_entity.type
_entity.pdbx_description
1 polymer ?
#
loop_
_entity_poly.entity_id
_entity_poly.type
_entity_poly.pdbx_seq_one_letter_code
_entity_poly.pdbx_strand_id
1 'polypeptide(L)' 'MADVRPFRGIRFAPEAVSDLGQVLCPPFDVISPEAQERYYERHPYNMIRLELGREFPDDTSLNNRYTRA' A
#
# COMPACT_ATOMS: atom_id res chain seq x y z
N MET A 1 36.89 -3.95 -5.74
CA MET A 1 36.16 -3.63 -6.98
C MET A 1 34.71 -4.04 -6.75
N ALA A 2 33.73 -3.16 -6.97
CA ALA A 2 32.33 -3.49 -6.69
C ALA A 2 31.77 -4.44 -7.78
N ASP A 3 31.09 -5.51 -7.36
CA ASP A 3 30.31 -6.38 -8.26
C ASP A 3 28.96 -5.70 -8.52
N VAL A 4 28.68 -5.35 -9.78
CA VAL A 4 27.46 -4.65 -10.21
C VAL A 4 26.65 -5.60 -11.08
N ARG A 5 25.43 -5.90 -10.65
CA ARG A 5 24.51 -6.81 -11.35
C ARG A 5 23.21 -6.09 -11.73
N PRO A 6 22.65 -6.37 -12.93
CA PRO A 6 21.37 -5.81 -13.32
C PRO A 6 20.24 -6.44 -12.50
N PHE A 7 19.15 -5.69 -12.35
CA PHE A 7 17.88 -6.19 -11.83
C PHE A 7 16.74 -5.75 -12.75
N ARG A 8 15.62 -6.47 -12.70
CA ARG A 8 14.43 -6.09 -13.46
C ARG A 8 13.75 -4.92 -12.78
N GLY A 9 13.80 -3.75 -13.43
CA GLY A 9 13.05 -2.58 -13.00
C GLY A 9 11.54 -2.80 -13.12
N ILE A 10 10.78 -2.22 -12.19
CA ILE A 10 9.31 -2.22 -12.21
C ILE A 10 8.86 -0.80 -12.54
N ARG A 11 7.76 -0.68 -13.31
CA ARG A 11 7.10 0.59 -13.62
C ARG A 11 5.65 0.51 -13.14
N PHE A 12 5.03 1.67 -12.96
CA PHE A 12 3.58 1.73 -12.81
C PHE A 12 2.89 1.14 -14.05
N ALA A 13 1.67 0.63 -13.85
CA ALA A 13 0.84 0.02 -14.90
C ALA A 13 -0.36 0.95 -15.20
N PRO A 14 -0.23 1.94 -16.11
CA PRO A 14 -1.31 2.84 -16.48
C PRO A 14 -2.57 2.12 -16.98
N GLU A 15 -2.41 0.93 -17.55
CA GLU A 15 -3.48 0.05 -18.00
C GLU A 15 -4.33 -0.50 -16.84
N ALA A 16 -3.75 -0.60 -15.64
CA ALA A 16 -4.45 -1.04 -14.43
C ALA A 16 -5.01 0.15 -13.63
N VAL A 17 -4.29 1.28 -13.62
CA VAL A 17 -4.68 2.50 -12.92
C VAL A 17 -4.31 3.71 -13.78
N SER A 18 -5.32 4.30 -14.41
CA SER A 18 -5.14 5.45 -15.31
C SER A 18 -4.87 6.76 -14.56
N ASP A 19 -5.48 6.94 -13.38
CA ASP A 19 -5.25 8.07 -12.48
C ASP A 19 -4.57 7.59 -11.20
N LEU A 20 -3.26 7.85 -11.09
CA LEU A 20 -2.48 7.50 -9.91
C LEU A 20 -2.99 8.19 -8.64
N GLY A 21 -3.64 9.35 -8.73
CA GLY A 21 -4.21 10.04 -7.57
C GLY A 21 -5.28 9.22 -6.83
N GLN A 22 -5.92 8.27 -7.51
CA GLN A 22 -6.90 7.36 -6.89
C GLN A 22 -6.25 6.32 -5.97
N VAL A 23 -4.97 6.00 -6.21
CA VAL A 23 -4.25 4.94 -5.49
C VAL A 23 -3.18 5.44 -4.54
N LEU A 24 -2.99 6.75 -4.44
CA LEU A 24 -2.06 7.34 -3.47
C LEU A 24 -2.75 7.66 -2.14
N CYS A 25 -1.94 7.68 -1.08
CA CYS A 25 -2.27 8.20 0.24
C CYS A 25 -1.05 8.94 0.80
N PRO A 26 -1.22 9.84 1.79
CA PRO A 26 -0.10 10.43 2.50
C PRO A 26 0.60 9.37 3.40
N PRO A 27 1.73 9.71 4.03
CA PRO A 27 2.38 8.84 5.00
C PRO A 27 1.49 8.51 6.21
N PHE A 28 1.71 7.36 6.84
CA PHE A 28 0.83 6.83 7.89
C PHE A 28 0.69 7.73 9.13
N ASP A 29 1.70 8.55 9.46
CA ASP A 29 1.76 9.39 10.66
C ASP A 29 0.79 10.57 10.65
N VAL A 30 0.25 10.92 9.48
CA VAL A 30 -0.75 11.99 9.31
C VAL A 30 -2.15 11.48 8.98
N ILE A 31 -2.36 10.15 8.94
CA ILE A 31 -3.64 9.54 8.57
C ILE A 31 -4.48 9.27 9.81
N SER A 32 -5.69 9.83 9.85
CA SER A 32 -6.70 9.49 10.86
C SER A 32 -7.42 8.17 10.52
N PRO A 33 -8.08 7.50 11.48
CA PRO A 33 -8.88 6.31 11.21
C PRO A 33 -9.99 6.54 10.17
N GLU A 34 -10.65 7.71 10.18
CA GLU A 34 -11.68 8.05 9.20
C GLU A 34 -11.06 8.28 7.81
N ALA A 35 -9.86 8.88 7.75
CA ALA A 35 -9.15 9.04 6.51
C ALA A 35 -8.70 7.68 5.94
N GLN A 36 -8.20 6.77 6.78
CA GLN A 36 -7.86 5.40 6.41
C GLN A 36 -9.04 4.73 5.71
N GLU A 37 -10.24 4.78 6.30
CA GLU A 37 -11.44 4.18 5.71
C GLU A 37 -11.75 4.75 4.32
N ARG A 38 -11.69 6.08 4.19
CA ARG A 38 -11.92 6.75 2.90
C ARG A 38 -10.91 6.36 1.82
N TYR A 39 -9.65 6.10 2.19
CA TYR A 39 -8.66 5.60 1.22
C TYR A 39 -8.93 4.14 0.84
N TYR A 40 -9.41 3.31 1.77
CA TYR A 40 -9.83 1.94 1.49
C TYR A 40 -10.98 1.88 0.49
N GLU A 41 -11.95 2.78 0.63
CA GLU A 41 -13.12 2.90 -0.26
C GLU A 41 -12.78 3.52 -1.62
N ARG A 42 -11.75 4.37 -1.68
CA ARG A 42 -11.40 5.13 -2.91
C ARG A 42 -11.01 4.22 -4.07
N HIS A 43 -10.17 3.23 -3.82
CA HIS A 43 -9.71 2.32 -4.87
C HIS A 43 -9.20 0.98 -4.29
N PRO A 44 -9.47 -0.17 -4.93
CA PRO A 44 -8.98 -1.47 -4.46
C PRO A 44 -7.45 -1.55 -4.36
N TYR A 45 -6.73 -0.84 -5.23
CA TYR A 45 -5.25 -0.78 -5.23
C TYR A 45 -4.66 0.44 -4.49
N ASN A 46 -5.41 1.10 -3.61
CA ASN A 46 -4.86 2.23 -2.88
C ASN A 46 -3.72 1.81 -1.93
N MET A 47 -2.65 2.60 -1.92
CA MET A 47 -1.42 2.39 -1.15
C MET A 47 -1.67 2.25 0.36
N ILE A 48 -2.80 2.74 0.87
CA ILE A 48 -3.20 2.58 2.28
C ILE A 48 -3.15 1.12 2.75
N ARG A 49 -3.37 0.15 1.86
CA ARG A 49 -3.33 -1.28 2.18
C ARG A 49 -1.92 -1.77 2.52
N LEU A 50 -0.90 -1.11 1.99
CA LEU A 50 0.52 -1.38 2.24
C LEU A 50 1.05 -0.49 3.37
N GLU A 51 0.76 0.81 3.30
CA GLU A 51 1.30 1.84 4.21
C GLU A 51 0.68 1.73 5.62
N LEU A 52 -0.64 1.55 5.71
CA LEU A 52 -1.39 1.51 6.96
C LEU A 52 -2.56 0.54 6.83
N GLY A 53 -2.23 -0.75 6.77
CA GLY A 53 -3.19 -1.86 6.68
C GLY A 53 -4.17 -1.89 7.87
N ARG A 54 -5.39 -2.42 7.68
CA ARG A 54 -6.35 -2.62 8.78
C ARG A 54 -5.82 -3.67 9.76
N GLU A 55 -5.97 -3.36 11.04
CA GLU A 55 -5.81 -4.31 12.13
C GLU A 55 -7.15 -4.94 12.44
N PHE A 56 -7.13 -6.24 12.74
CA PHE A 56 -8.32 -6.97 13.16
C PHE A 56 -8.08 -7.61 14.53
N PRO A 57 -9.14 -7.84 15.34
CA PRO A 57 -9.00 -8.45 16.67
C PRO A 57 -8.35 -9.84 16.67
N ASP A 58 -8.43 -10.55 15.55
CA ASP A 58 -7.87 -11.87 15.31
C ASP A 58 -6.47 -11.85 14.68
N ASP A 59 -5.83 -10.68 14.60
CA ASP A 59 -4.46 -10.57 14.11
C ASP A 59 -3.46 -11.35 14.97
N THR A 60 -2.53 -12.02 14.29
CA THR A 60 -1.46 -12.82 14.89
C THR A 60 -0.11 -12.42 14.31
N SER A 61 0.97 -12.97 14.85
CA SER A 61 2.33 -12.77 14.29
C SER A 61 2.46 -13.27 12.84
N LEU A 62 1.65 -14.24 12.42
CA LEU A 62 1.69 -14.86 11.09
C LEU A 62 0.59 -14.33 10.15
N ASN A 63 -0.44 -13.69 10.68
CA ASN A 63 -1.54 -13.09 9.91
C ASN A 63 -1.89 -11.74 10.54
N ASN A 64 -1.32 -10.67 10.01
CA ASN A 64 -1.55 -9.30 10.45
C ASN A 64 -1.53 -8.34 9.26
N ARG A 65 -1.71 -7.04 9.54
CA ARG A 65 -1.73 -5.98 8.54
C ARG A 65 -0.53 -5.99 7.59
N TYR A 66 0.65 -6.42 8.04
CA TYR A 66 1.87 -6.43 7.25
C TYR A 66 2.02 -7.69 6.38
N THR A 67 1.54 -8.83 6.86
CA THR A 67 1.59 -10.09 6.07
C THR A 67 0.49 -10.16 5.02
N ARG A 68 -0.54 -9.31 5.13
CA ARG A 68 -1.65 -9.19 4.16
C ARG A 68 -1.43 -8.12 3.08
N ALA A 69 -0.38 -7.31 3.23
CA ALA A 69 0.06 -6.32 2.27
C ALA A 69 0.74 -7.00 1.08
#